data_AF-A0A7X3XCX0-F1
#
_entry.id   AF-A0A7X3XCX0-F1
#
_cell.length_a   1.000
_cell.length_b   1.000
_cell.length_c   1.000
_cell.angle_alpha   90.00
_cell.angle_beta   90.00
_cell.angle_gamma   90.00
#
_symmetry.space_group_name_H-M   'P 1'
#
loop_
_entity.id
_entity.type
_entity.pdbx_description
1 polymer ?
#
loop_
_entity_poly.entity_id
_entity_poly.type
_entity_poly.pdbx_seq_one_letter_code
_entity_poly.pdbx_strand_id
1 'polypeptide(L)'
;MDSLMDAQESDCKPLYATVGVPLTVNLWEDRTRGEQWVASYDPSQLVLTADEFLRTTSNNAVDSGKRQFEFEPLLPGTHRLEFQKRMAWKFTTEARRVFLVHVQEPGS
;
A
#
# COMPACT_ATOMS: atom_id res chain seq x y z
N MET A 1 33.31 -11.18 -4.42
CA MET A 1 32.48 -11.41 -3.22
C MET A 1 31.55 -10.22 -3.09
N ASP A 2 30.36 -10.42 -3.64
CA ASP A 2 29.07 -9.89 -3.20
C ASP A 2 28.97 -8.41 -2.84
N SER A 3 28.88 -7.57 -3.88
CA SER A 3 28.14 -6.30 -3.79
C SER A 3 27.09 -6.27 -4.90
N LEU A 4 26.02 -7.02 -4.66
CA LEU A 4 24.79 -7.05 -5.47
C LEU A 4 23.56 -6.86 -4.56
N MET A 5 23.72 -6.11 -3.47
CA MET A 5 22.65 -5.78 -2.50
C MET A 5 22.50 -4.26 -2.31
N ASP A 6 22.61 -3.47 -3.39
CA ASP A 6 22.27 -2.03 -3.37
C ASP A 6 21.41 -1.65 -4.58
N ALA A 7 20.56 -2.57 -5.02
CA ALA A 7 19.57 -2.28 -6.05
C ALA A 7 18.17 -2.39 -5.44
N GLN A 8 17.55 -1.22 -5.26
CA GLN A 8 16.09 -1.02 -5.15
C GLN A 8 15.49 -0.86 -3.74
N GLU A 9 16.10 -0.05 -2.86
CA GLU A 9 15.39 0.57 -1.73
C GLU A 9 15.02 2.05 -1.97
N SER A 10 15.33 2.58 -3.16
CA SER A 10 15.23 4.02 -3.49
C SER A 10 13.82 4.58 -3.73
N ASP A 11 12.74 3.81 -3.54
CA ASP A 11 11.34 4.29 -3.71
C ASP A 11 10.48 4.05 -2.44
N CYS A 12 11.12 3.88 -1.28
CA CYS A 12 10.41 3.78 -0.01
C CYS A 12 9.86 5.14 0.42
N LYS A 13 8.53 5.30 0.43
CA LYS A 13 7.87 6.52 0.90
C LYS A 13 7.62 6.48 2.41
N PRO A 14 8.06 7.46 3.20
CA PRO A 14 7.74 7.50 4.62
C PRO A 14 6.27 7.81 4.84
N LEU A 15 5.64 7.10 5.78
CA LEU A 15 4.34 7.42 6.36
C LEU A 15 4.55 7.56 7.87
N TYR A 16 3.85 8.50 8.49
CA TYR A 16 3.91 8.70 9.94
C TYR A 16 2.55 8.35 10.52
N ALA A 17 2.56 7.58 11.60
CA ALA A 17 1.35 7.14 12.27
C ALA A 17 1.58 7.02 13.77
N THR A 18 0.49 6.81 14.50
CA THR A 18 0.49 6.57 15.93
C THR A 18 -0.19 5.23 16.18
N VAL A 19 0.28 4.47 17.17
CA VAL A 19 -0.38 3.20 17.55
C VAL A 19 -1.87 3.45 17.82
N GLY A 20 -2.73 2.61 17.24
CA GLY A 20 -4.18 2.68 17.37
C GLY A 20 -4.85 3.81 16.57
N VAL A 21 -4.09 4.61 15.80
CA VAL A 21 -4.65 5.64 14.91
C VAL A 21 -4.62 5.11 13.47
N PRO A 22 -5.79 4.89 12.83
CA PRO A 22 -5.83 4.41 11.47
C PRO A 22 -5.15 5.36 10.48
N LEU A 23 -4.42 4.79 9.53
CA LEU A 23 -3.81 5.50 8.40
C LEU A 23 -4.42 5.02 7.08
N THR A 24 -4.57 5.94 6.14
CA THR A 24 -5.21 5.62 4.85
C THR A 24 -4.20 5.73 3.71
N VAL A 25 -4.01 4.62 2.99
CA VAL A 25 -3.24 4.59 1.75
C VAL A 25 -4.18 4.52 0.56
N ASN A 26 -3.86 5.31 -0.44
CA ASN A 26 -4.75 5.69 -1.50
C ASN A 26 -4.06 5.46 -2.85
N LEU A 27 -4.47 4.42 -3.56
CA LEU A 27 -3.82 3.97 -4.79
C LEU A 27 -4.79 3.99 -5.95
N TRP A 28 -4.33 4.47 -7.09
CA TRP A 28 -5.15 4.53 -8.31
C TRP A 28 -5.09 3.19 -9.06
N GLU A 29 -6.25 2.69 -9.48
CA GLU A 29 -6.42 1.45 -10.24
C GLU A 29 -7.32 1.69 -11.45
N ASP A 30 -6.92 1.16 -12.60
CA ASP A 30 -7.78 1.02 -13.76
C ASP A 30 -8.27 -0.43 -13.90
N ARG A 31 -9.48 -0.71 -13.41
CA ARG A 31 -10.05 -2.06 -13.45
C ARG A 31 -10.44 -2.52 -14.85
N THR A 32 -10.61 -1.61 -15.81
CA THR A 32 -10.84 -2.00 -17.22
C THR A 32 -9.63 -2.71 -17.81
N ARG A 33 -8.44 -2.38 -17.32
CA ARG A 33 -7.18 -3.04 -17.68
C ARG A 33 -6.86 -4.21 -16.77
N GLY A 34 -7.76 -4.57 -15.84
CA GLY A 34 -7.55 -5.63 -14.86
C GLY A 34 -6.51 -5.30 -13.80
N GLU A 35 -6.25 -4.01 -13.54
CA GLU A 35 -5.30 -3.57 -12.53
C GLU A 35 -5.82 -3.81 -11.12
N GLN A 36 -4.97 -4.37 -10.27
CA GLN A 36 -5.28 -4.58 -8.86
C GLN A 36 -4.03 -4.40 -8.00
N TRP A 37 -4.07 -3.50 -7.04
CA TRP A 37 -3.09 -3.42 -5.97
C TRP A 37 -3.39 -4.47 -4.91
N VAL A 38 -2.33 -5.12 -4.44
CA VAL A 38 -2.36 -6.08 -3.35
C VAL A 38 -1.38 -5.60 -2.28
N ALA A 39 -1.87 -5.43 -1.06
CA ALA A 39 -1.05 -5.07 0.08
C ALA A 39 -0.32 -6.29 0.64
N SER A 40 0.92 -6.10 1.07
CA SER A 40 1.76 -7.06 1.77
C SER A 40 2.38 -6.34 2.95
N TYR A 41 2.12 -6.87 4.15
CA TYR A 41 2.51 -6.26 5.42
C TYR A 41 2.60 -7.37 6.49
N ASP A 42 3.23 -7.06 7.61
CA ASP A 42 3.24 -7.94 8.78
C ASP A 42 1.96 -7.71 9.60
N PRO A 43 1.04 -8.71 9.69
CA PRO A 43 -0.22 -8.55 10.42
C PRO A 43 -0.04 -8.42 11.93
N SER A 44 1.14 -8.71 12.47
CA SER A 44 1.47 -8.46 13.88
C SER A 44 1.81 -7.00 14.17
N GLN A 45 2.08 -6.20 13.13
CA GLN A 45 2.52 -4.81 13.23
C GLN A 45 1.46 -3.82 12.71
N LEU A 46 0.77 -4.21 11.63
CA LEU A 46 -0.27 -3.42 10.97
C LEU A 46 -1.47 -4.32 10.69
N VAL A 47 -2.69 -3.83 10.94
CA VAL A 47 -3.92 -4.55 10.58
C VAL A 47 -4.64 -3.76 9.50
N LEU A 48 -5.00 -4.42 8.40
CA LEU A 48 -5.89 -3.83 7.39
C LEU A 48 -7.33 -3.81 7.95
N THR A 49 -7.84 -2.63 8.27
CA THR A 49 -9.18 -2.42 8.84
C THR A 49 -10.23 -2.21 7.77
N ALA A 50 -9.86 -1.60 6.63
CA ALA A 50 -10.76 -1.41 5.48
C ALA A 50 -10.01 -1.52 4.15
N ASP A 51 -10.69 -2.07 3.15
CA ASP A 51 -10.23 -2.13 1.75
C ASP A 51 -11.43 -1.84 0.84
N GLU A 52 -11.49 -0.60 0.36
CA GLU A 52 -12.62 -0.10 -0.41
C GLU A 52 -12.16 0.39 -1.79
N PHE A 53 -12.91 0.06 -2.83
CA PHE A 53 -12.71 0.62 -4.16
C PHE A 53 -13.72 1.71 -4.45
N LEU A 54 -13.24 2.96 -4.42
CA LEU A 54 -14.03 4.13 -4.75
C LEU A 54 -13.98 4.34 -6.26
N ARG A 55 -15.06 3.93 -6.93
CA ARG A 55 -15.23 4.15 -8.37
C ARG A 55 -15.31 5.64 -8.65
N THR A 56 -14.51 6.14 -9.59
CA THR A 56 -14.66 7.53 -10.04
C THR A 56 -15.67 7.51 -11.18
N THR A 57 -16.90 7.98 -10.95
CA THR A 57 -17.93 8.06 -11.98
C THR A 57 -17.58 9.17 -12.97
N SER A 58 -16.74 8.87 -13.95
CA SER A 58 -16.54 9.72 -15.13
C SER A 58 -17.51 9.29 -16.23
N ASN A 59 -18.00 10.25 -17.02
CA ASN A 59 -19.01 10.02 -18.06
C ASN A 59 -18.51 9.21 -19.29
N ASN A 60 -17.35 8.55 -19.16
CA ASN A 60 -16.72 7.68 -20.14
C ASN A 60 -16.72 6.26 -19.56
N ALA A 61 -16.84 5.22 -20.39
CA ALA A 61 -16.94 3.81 -20.00
C ALA A 61 -15.67 3.21 -19.33
N VAL A 62 -14.89 4.03 -18.63
CA VAL A 62 -13.66 3.65 -17.95
C VAL A 62 -13.96 3.42 -16.46
N ASP A 63 -13.81 2.19 -16.00
CA ASP A 63 -13.83 1.79 -14.59
C ASP A 63 -12.49 2.05 -13.91
N SER A 64 -12.09 3.31 -13.91
CA SER A 64 -10.95 3.78 -13.17
C SER A 64 -11.38 4.35 -11.82
N GLY A 65 -10.62 4.02 -10.79
CA GLY A 65 -10.99 4.36 -9.43
C GLY A 65 -9.81 4.41 -8.48
N LYS A 66 -10.13 4.83 -7.27
CA LYS A 66 -9.18 4.92 -6.18
C LYS A 66 -9.47 3.77 -5.23
N ARG A 67 -8.51 2.87 -5.04
CA ARG A 67 -8.56 1.90 -3.97
C ARG A 67 -7.97 2.49 -2.71
N GLN A 68 -8.76 2.44 -1.65
CA GLN A 68 -8.45 2.96 -0.35
C GLN A 68 -8.19 1.79 0.59
N PHE A 69 -7.01 1.75 1.17
CA PHE A 69 -6.62 0.79 2.18
C PHE A 69 -6.46 1.53 3.50
N GLU A 70 -7.14 1.08 4.54
CA GLU A 70 -7.00 1.61 5.89
C GLU A 70 -6.24 0.62 6.76
N PHE A 71 -5.19 1.09 7.42
CA PHE A 71 -4.38 0.27 8.31
C PHE A 71 -4.37 0.88 9.71
N GLU A 72 -4.57 0.04 10.72
CA GLU A 72 -4.34 0.40 12.11
C GLU A 72 -2.98 -0.14 12.56
N PRO A 73 -2.05 0.72 13.01
CA PRO A 73 -0.78 0.27 13.57
C PRO A 73 -0.96 -0.27 14.99
N LEU A 74 -0.35 -1.43 15.25
CA LEU A 74 -0.45 -2.12 16.54
C LEU A 74 0.76 -1.89 17.46
N LEU A 75 1.93 -1.67 16.86
CA LEU A 75 3.20 -1.55 17.60
C LEU A 75 3.94 -0.27 17.17
N PRO A 76 4.71 0.35 18.07
CA PRO A 76 5.61 1.43 17.69
C PRO A 76 6.83 0.88 16.94
N GLY A 77 7.43 1.69 16.07
CA GLY A 77 8.61 1.32 15.29
C GLY A 77 8.48 1.69 13.80
N THR A 78 9.40 1.17 12.98
CA THR A 78 9.32 1.33 11.52
C THR A 78 8.84 0.02 10.90
N HIS A 79 7.66 0.05 10.28
CA HIS A 79 7.04 -1.11 9.65
C HIS A 79 7.01 -0.97 8.13
N ARG A 80 7.22 -2.08 7.43
CA ARG A 80 7.22 -2.09 5.97
C ARG A 80 5.83 -2.45 5.45
N LEU A 81 5.25 -1.54 4.66
CA LEU A 81 4.01 -1.76 3.94
C LEU A 81 4.27 -1.73 2.44
N GLU A 82 4.04 -2.84 1.77
CA GLU A 82 4.30 -2.97 0.33
C GLU A 82 2.99 -3.16 -0.43
N PHE A 83 2.88 -2.50 -1.58
CA PHE A 83 1.81 -2.72 -2.55
C PHE A 83 2.38 -3.20 -3.87
N GLN A 84 1.79 -4.26 -4.39
CA GLN A 84 2.12 -4.82 -5.68
C GLN A 84 0.94 -4.64 -6.62
N LYS A 85 1.17 -3.96 -7.74
CA LYS A 85 0.18 -3.85 -8.82
C LYS A 85 0.27 -5.09 -9.67
N ARG A 86 -0.75 -5.93 -9.59
CA ARG A 86 -0.91 -7.12 -10.41
C ARG A 86 -1.96 -6.84 -11.48
N MET A 87 -1.78 -7.46 -12.64
CA MET A 87 -2.80 -7.50 -13.69
C MET A 87 -3.51 -8.85 -13.57
N ALA A 88 -4.84 -8.87 -13.47
CA ALA A 88 -5.57 -10.13 -13.34
C ALA A 88 -5.31 -11.13 -14.48
N TRP A 89 -4.87 -10.63 -15.64
CA TRP A 89 -4.57 -11.39 -16.86
C TRP A 89 -3.07 -11.60 -17.12
N LYS A 90 -2.17 -11.11 -16.25
CA LYS A 90 -0.71 -11.37 -16.33
C LYS A 90 -0.17 -11.86 -14.99
N PHE A 91 0.75 -12.81 -15.05
CA PHE A 91 1.47 -13.30 -13.86
C PHE A 91 2.58 -12.35 -13.36
N THR A 92 2.80 -11.20 -14.03
CA THR A 92 3.86 -10.25 -13.71
C THR A 92 3.33 -9.01 -12.97
N THR A 93 4.07 -8.60 -11.92
CA THR A 93 3.86 -7.35 -11.20
C THR A 93 4.27 -6.18 -12.10
N GLU A 94 3.36 -5.26 -12.39
CA GLU A 94 3.64 -4.10 -13.26
C GLU A 94 4.21 -2.92 -12.48
N ALA A 95 3.89 -2.80 -11.19
CA ALA A 95 4.43 -1.77 -10.34
C ALA A 95 4.52 -2.24 -8.89
N ARG A 96 5.50 -1.73 -8.16
CA ARG A 96 5.68 -1.94 -6.72
C ARG A 96 5.76 -0.57 -6.05
N ARG A 97 5.07 -0.42 -4.92
CA ARG A 97 5.15 0.77 -4.07
C ARG A 97 5.47 0.31 -2.67
N VAL A 98 6.50 0.88 -2.06
CA VAL A 98 6.90 0.53 -0.70
C VAL A 98 6.72 1.76 0.18
N PHE A 99 6.13 1.56 1.34
CA PHE A 99 5.98 2.56 2.37
C PHE A 99 6.68 2.10 3.65
N LEU A 100 7.42 3.01 4.27
CA LEU A 100 7.97 2.82 5.62
C LEU A 100 7.08 3.58 6.59
N VAL A 101 6.29 2.84 7.36
CA VAL A 101 5.36 3.39 8.35
C VAL A 101 6.12 3.58 9.65
N HIS A 102 6.45 4.82 9.98
CA HIS A 102 7.02 5.21 11.25
C HIS A 102 5.88 5.43 12.25
N VAL A 103 5.76 4.49 13.19
CA VAL A 103 4.71 4.47 14.19
C VAL A 103 5.26 4.94 15.52
N GLN A 104 4.64 5.98 16.08
CA GLN A 104 4.94 6.51 17.41
C GLN A 104 3.97 5.95 18.46
N GLU A 105 4.41 5.92 19.71
CA GLU A 105 3.53 5.58 20.83
C GLU A 105 2.40 6.61 20.99
N PRO A 106 1.23 6.18 21.50
CA PRO A 106 0.13 7.09 21.76
C PRO A 106 0.48 7.93 23.00
N GLY A 107 0.82 9.21 22.79
CA GLY A 107 1.06 10.16 23.87
C GLY A 107 2.52 10.52 24.16
N SER A 108 3.44 10.33 23.20
CA SER A 108 4.80 10.90 23.29
C SER A 108 4.85 12.38 22.97
#